data_AF-A0A7J4JWF1-F1
#
_entry.id   AF-A0A7J4JWF1-F1
#
_cell.length_a   1.000
_cell.length_b   1.000
_cell.length_c   1.000
_cell.angle_alpha   90.00
_cell.angle_beta   90.00
_cell.angle_gamma   90.00
#
_symmetry.space_group_name_H-M   'P 1'
#
loop_
_entity.id
_entity.type
_entity.pdbx_description
1 polymer ?
#
loop_
_entity_poly.entity_id
_entity_poly.type
_entity_poly.pdbx_seq_one_letter_code
_entity_poly.pdbx_strand_id
1 'polypeptide(L)'
;MAEAKRLLVLCVDVDNDLGEKAKVKGPIVGRKENLEAAAALGIADPEDADANTVYAAVKLYDELSREFRHVQIATVTGDQRHGYHAHSQVVKQLEKIMDEFSPDACVFVSDGASDEQVLPLVNSRVKANSVR
;
A
#
# COMPACT_ATOMS: atom_id res chain seq x y z
N MET A 1 25.36 -0.70 -14.79
CA MET A 1 24.45 -0.52 -13.64
C MET A 1 23.06 -0.87 -14.14
N ALA A 2 22.35 -1.77 -13.45
CA ALA A 2 21.01 -2.15 -13.87
C ALA A 2 20.15 -0.88 -14.01
N GLU A 3 19.34 -0.85 -15.06
CA GLU A 3 18.38 0.20 -15.39
C GLU A 3 17.67 0.71 -14.13
N ALA A 4 17.36 2.01 -14.08
CA ALA A 4 16.84 2.72 -12.90
C ALA A 4 15.48 2.16 -12.47
N LYS A 5 15.49 1.01 -11.78
CA LYS A 5 14.32 0.25 -11.39
C LYS A 5 13.56 1.04 -10.32
N ARG A 6 12.38 1.54 -10.69
CA ARG A 6 11.43 2.19 -9.79
C ARG A 6 10.69 1.11 -9.00
N LEU A 7 10.89 1.11 -7.69
CA LEU A 7 10.33 0.14 -6.77
C LEU A 7 9.22 0.78 -5.95
N LEU A 8 8.04 0.17 -5.93
CA LEU A 8 6.94 0.59 -5.09
C LEU A 8 6.80 -0.37 -3.89
N VAL A 9 6.87 0.15 -2.67
CA VAL A 9 6.36 -0.57 -1.50
C VAL A 9 4.88 -0.29 -1.41
N LEU A 10 4.06 -1.31 -1.64
CA LEU A 10 2.60 -1.19 -1.70
C LEU A 10 1.97 -1.91 -0.52
N CYS A 11 1.28 -1.15 0.33
CA CYS A 11 0.39 -1.67 1.35
C CYS A 11 -1.05 -1.60 0.85
N VAL A 12 -1.89 -2.56 1.25
CA VAL A 12 -3.32 -2.59 0.91
C VAL A 12 -4.12 -2.82 2.17
N ASP A 13 -5.17 -2.02 2.34
CA ASP A 13 -6.22 -2.14 3.36
C ASP A 13 -7.54 -2.37 2.58
N VAL A 14 -7.98 -3.62 2.41
CA VAL A 14 -9.12 -3.94 1.53
C VAL A 14 -10.48 -3.52 2.12
N ASP A 15 -10.66 -3.58 3.44
CA ASP A 15 -11.93 -3.23 4.09
C ASP A 15 -12.05 -1.73 4.42
N ASN A 16 -11.00 -0.95 4.19
CA ASN A 16 -10.95 0.51 4.32
C ASN A 16 -11.04 0.98 5.77
N ASP A 17 -10.35 0.32 6.68
CA ASP A 17 -10.26 0.70 8.08
C ASP A 17 -9.51 2.04 8.29
N LEU A 18 -8.51 2.36 7.44
CA LEU A 18 -7.90 3.69 7.39
C LEU A 18 -8.92 4.79 7.06
N GLY A 19 -9.86 4.49 6.16
CA GLY A 19 -10.91 5.42 5.76
C GLY A 19 -11.99 5.58 6.82
N GLU A 20 -12.45 4.47 7.39
CA GLU A 20 -13.56 4.48 8.33
C GLU A 20 -13.17 4.91 9.74
N LYS A 21 -12.08 4.36 10.27
CA LYS A 21 -11.66 4.58 11.65
C LYS A 21 -10.79 5.83 11.77
N ALA A 22 -9.82 5.99 10.86
CA ALA A 22 -8.85 7.09 10.90
C ALA A 22 -9.22 8.32 10.05
N LYS A 23 -10.28 8.24 9.22
CA LYS A 23 -10.71 9.30 8.28
C LYS A 23 -9.63 9.71 7.26
N VAL A 24 -8.75 8.78 6.92
CA VAL A 24 -7.68 8.97 5.94
C VAL A 24 -8.14 8.44 4.58
N LYS A 25 -8.01 9.24 3.52
CA LYS A 25 -8.43 8.85 2.16
C LYS A 25 -7.26 8.39 1.32
N GLY A 26 -7.39 7.22 0.70
CA GLY A 26 -6.43 6.70 -0.26
C GLY A 26 -6.52 7.33 -1.67
N PRO A 27 -5.46 7.20 -2.51
CA PRO A 27 -4.19 6.56 -2.16
C PRO A 27 -3.34 7.47 -1.27
N ILE A 28 -2.66 6.87 -0.30
CA ILE A 28 -1.75 7.56 0.62
C ILE A 28 -0.33 7.35 0.08
N VAL A 29 0.24 8.36 -0.54
CA VAL A 29 1.55 8.28 -1.20
C VAL A 29 2.57 9.08 -0.42
N GLY A 30 3.72 8.46 -0.11
CA GLY A 30 4.83 9.12 0.57
C GLY A 30 5.03 8.63 2.00
N ARG A 31 6.29 8.64 2.44
CA ARG A 31 6.69 8.07 3.74
C ARG A 31 6.01 8.78 4.91
N LYS A 32 5.94 10.11 4.87
CA LYS A 32 5.38 10.91 5.95
C LYS A 32 3.87 10.70 6.07
N GLU A 33 3.19 10.71 4.93
CA GLU A 33 1.75 10.55 4.80
C GLU A 33 1.31 9.16 5.30
N ASN A 34 2.08 8.12 4.98
CA ASN A 34 1.85 6.76 5.48
C ASN A 34 2.07 6.66 7.00
N LEU A 35 3.11 7.31 7.52
CA LEU A 35 3.37 7.33 8.96
C LEU A 35 2.27 8.05 9.74
N GLU A 36 1.79 9.19 9.23
CA GLU A 36 0.67 9.93 9.82
C GLU A 36 -0.64 9.13 9.77
N ALA A 37 -0.89 8.43 8.67
CA ALA A 37 -2.06 7.57 8.52
C ALA A 37 -2.05 6.39 9.51
N ALA A 38 -0.92 5.69 9.63
CA ALA A 38 -0.74 4.60 10.59
C ALA A 38 -0.90 5.08 12.03
N ALA A 39 -0.37 6.25 12.37
CA ALA A 39 -0.53 6.85 13.68
C ALA A 39 -2.00 7.22 13.98
N ALA A 40 -2.70 7.79 13.00
CA ALA A 40 -4.11 8.13 13.14
C ALA A 40 -4.96 6.87 13.37
N LEU A 41 -4.72 5.79 12.62
CA LEU A 41 -5.41 4.52 12.81
C LEU A 41 -5.10 3.89 14.15
N GLY A 42 -3.82 3.77 14.52
CA GLY A 42 -3.43 3.19 15.81
C GLY A 42 -3.91 3.98 17.03
N ILE A 43 -4.23 5.28 16.88
CA ILE A 43 -4.90 6.08 17.92
C ILE A 43 -6.40 5.82 17.94
N ALA A 44 -7.03 5.66 16.78
CA ALA A 44 -8.46 5.42 16.65
C ALA A 44 -8.87 4.01 17.07
N ASP A 45 -8.08 3.01 16.69
CA ASP A 45 -8.25 1.60 17.00
C ASP A 45 -6.87 0.91 17.17
N PRO A 46 -6.36 0.83 18.41
CA PRO A 46 -5.05 0.25 18.68
C PRO A 46 -4.94 -1.26 18.43
N GLU A 47 -6.08 -1.97 18.30
CA GLU A 47 -6.10 -3.42 18.06
C GLU A 47 -6.09 -3.77 16.57
N ASP A 48 -6.25 -2.76 15.71
CA ASP A 48 -6.24 -2.87 14.26
C ASP A 48 -4.85 -3.26 13.73
N ALA A 49 -4.82 -4.26 12.85
CA ALA A 49 -3.58 -4.78 12.28
C ALA A 49 -3.05 -3.89 11.14
N ASP A 50 -3.89 -3.15 10.43
CA ASP A 50 -3.51 -2.31 9.28
C ASP A 50 -2.49 -1.24 9.67
N ALA A 51 -2.63 -0.68 10.88
CA ALA A 51 -1.65 0.30 11.38
C ALA A 51 -0.23 -0.30 11.41
N ASN A 52 -0.11 -1.56 11.86
CA ASN A 52 1.17 -2.27 11.90
C ASN A 52 1.66 -2.64 10.50
N THR A 53 0.76 -2.98 9.58
CA THR A 53 1.07 -3.25 8.16
C THR A 53 1.70 -2.03 7.50
N VAL A 54 1.11 -0.85 7.72
CA VAL A 54 1.67 0.42 7.20
C VAL A 54 3.02 0.74 7.85
N TYR A 55 3.20 0.54 9.17
CA TYR A 55 4.52 0.70 9.80
C TYR A 55 5.57 -0.26 9.23
N ALA A 56 5.19 -1.51 8.93
CA ALA A 56 6.07 -2.48 8.28
C ALA A 56 6.46 -2.02 6.87
N ALA A 57 5.52 -1.46 6.10
CA ALA A 57 5.78 -0.86 4.80
C ALA A 57 6.73 0.34 4.89
N VAL A 58 6.55 1.24 5.87
CA VAL A 58 7.45 2.39 6.11
C VAL A 58 8.87 1.91 6.45
N LYS A 59 9.00 0.91 7.31
CA LYS A 59 10.30 0.32 7.65
C LYS A 59 10.98 -0.27 6.40
N LEU A 60 10.24 -1.03 5.60
CA LEU A 60 10.75 -1.63 4.38
C LEU A 60 11.16 -0.57 3.35
N TYR A 61 10.38 0.50 3.21
CA TYR A 61 10.74 1.65 2.40
C TYR A 61 12.07 2.27 2.84
N ASP A 62 12.27 2.46 4.14
CA ASP A 62 13.52 3.04 4.69
C ASP A 62 14.73 2.14 4.44
N GLU A 63 14.55 0.81 4.50
CA GLU A 63 15.58 -0.18 4.19
C GLU A 63 15.94 -0.13 2.68
N LEU A 64 14.93 -0.27 1.81
CA LEU A 64 15.12 -0.29 0.36
C LEU A 64 15.64 1.04 -0.20
N SER A 65 15.27 2.17 0.38
CA SER A 65 15.74 3.50 -0.06
C SER A 65 17.24 3.71 0.17
N ARG A 66 17.89 2.87 0.98
CA ARG A 66 19.35 2.86 1.15
C ARG A 66 20.07 2.11 0.04
N GLU A 67 19.37 1.15 -0.60
CA GLU A 67 19.92 0.25 -1.62
C GLU A 67 19.55 0.69 -3.05
N PHE A 68 18.35 1.24 -3.22
CA PHE A 68 17.78 1.63 -4.51
C PHE A 68 17.57 3.14 -4.57
N ARG A 69 17.81 3.73 -5.75
CA ARG A 69 17.65 5.19 -5.95
C ARG A 69 16.21 5.67 -6.11
N HIS A 70 15.31 4.82 -6.58
CA HIS A 70 13.94 5.20 -6.91
C HIS A 70 12.96 4.27 -6.19
N VAL A 71 12.75 4.56 -4.91
CA VAL A 71 11.77 3.84 -4.09
C VAL A 71 10.64 4.80 -3.74
N GLN A 72 9.42 4.33 -3.85
CA GLN A 72 8.22 5.02 -3.39
C GLN A 72 7.45 4.08 -2.47
N ILE A 73 6.73 4.65 -1.51
CA ILE A 73 5.75 3.93 -0.70
C ILE A 73 4.35 4.47 -0.99
N ALA A 74 3.38 3.58 -1.05
CA ALA A 74 1.97 3.92 -1.08
C ALA A 74 1.11 2.91 -0.32
N THR A 75 0.04 3.39 0.30
CA THR A 75 -1.07 2.56 0.81
C THR A 75 -2.32 2.86 0.01
N VAL A 76 -3.01 1.83 -0.44
CA VAL A 76 -4.30 1.94 -1.12
C VAL A 76 -5.38 1.31 -0.27
N THR A 77 -6.57 1.91 -0.29
CA THR A 77 -7.71 1.44 0.51
C THR A 77 -8.83 0.91 -0.38
N GLY A 78 -9.58 -0.06 0.11
CA GLY A 78 -10.74 -0.62 -0.55
C GLY A 78 -12.04 0.09 -0.18
N ASP A 79 -13.05 -0.69 0.20
CA ASP A 79 -14.41 -0.19 0.48
C ASP A 79 -15.12 -1.17 1.43
N GLN A 80 -15.81 -0.63 2.43
CA GLN A 80 -16.55 -1.40 3.45
C GLN A 80 -17.66 -2.29 2.88
N ARG A 81 -18.08 -2.09 1.62
CA ARG A 81 -19.00 -3.01 0.94
C ARG A 81 -18.34 -4.32 0.50
N HIS A 82 -17.02 -4.42 0.63
CA HIS A 82 -16.21 -5.59 0.27
C HIS A 82 -16.39 -6.02 -1.20
N GLY A 83 -15.74 -7.13 -1.57
CA GLY A 83 -15.88 -7.76 -2.88
C GLY A 83 -15.55 -6.81 -4.02
N TYR A 84 -16.45 -6.73 -5.01
CA TYR A 84 -16.22 -5.94 -6.22
C TYR A 84 -15.94 -4.45 -5.93
N HIS A 85 -16.63 -3.85 -4.97
CA HIS A 85 -16.46 -2.43 -4.66
C HIS A 85 -15.08 -2.15 -4.07
N ALA A 86 -14.65 -2.96 -3.11
CA ALA A 86 -13.32 -2.85 -2.50
C ALA A 86 -12.23 -3.04 -3.55
N HIS A 87 -12.31 -4.14 -4.31
CA HIS A 87 -11.33 -4.45 -5.34
C HIS A 87 -11.25 -3.37 -6.42
N SER A 88 -12.41 -2.83 -6.84
CA SER A 88 -12.45 -1.75 -7.82
C SER A 88 -11.82 -0.45 -7.30
N GLN A 89 -11.98 -0.12 -6.01
CA GLN A 89 -11.31 1.05 -5.42
C GLN A 89 -9.81 0.85 -5.34
N VAL A 90 -9.34 -0.32 -4.88
CA VAL A 90 -7.91 -0.66 -4.84
C VAL A 90 -7.28 -0.50 -6.23
N VAL A 91 -7.91 -1.07 -7.26
CA VAL A 91 -7.44 -0.95 -8.65
C VAL A 91 -7.38 0.51 -9.11
N LYS A 92 -8.44 1.29 -8.88
CA LYS A 92 -8.50 2.69 -9.28
C LYS A 92 -7.41 3.54 -8.60
N GLN A 93 -7.14 3.27 -7.32
CA GLN A 93 -6.08 3.96 -6.58
C GLN A 93 -4.69 3.54 -7.08
N LEU A 94 -4.48 2.24 -7.35
CA LEU A 94 -3.24 1.74 -7.92
C LEU A 94 -2.97 2.34 -9.30
N GLU A 95 -3.97 2.45 -10.18
CA GLU A 95 -3.83 3.06 -11.50
C GLU A 95 -3.33 4.51 -11.43
N LYS A 96 -3.81 5.30 -10.45
CA LYS A 96 -3.27 6.65 -10.22
C LYS A 96 -1.78 6.63 -9.85
N ILE A 97 -1.36 5.70 -8.99
CA ILE A 97 0.05 5.54 -8.61
C ILE A 97 0.89 5.11 -9.81
N MET A 98 0.35 4.28 -10.70
CA MET A 98 1.01 3.88 -11.94
C MET A 98 1.24 5.09 -12.87
N ASP A 99 0.25 5.96 -12.98
CA ASP A 99 0.34 7.17 -13.81
C ASP A 99 1.37 8.19 -13.27
N GLU A 100 1.46 8.33 -11.94
CA GLU A 100 2.34 9.31 -11.30
C GLU A 100 3.79 8.82 -11.12
N PHE A 101 3.99 7.56 -10.74
CA PHE A 101 5.31 7.01 -10.40
C PHE A 101 5.83 5.98 -11.41
N SER A 102 4.93 5.32 -12.16
CA SER A 102 5.26 4.28 -13.16
C SER A 102 6.26 3.22 -12.64
N PRO A 103 5.96 2.52 -11.53
CA PRO A 103 6.88 1.54 -10.95
C PRO A 103 7.14 0.36 -11.89
N ASP A 104 8.39 -0.11 -11.93
CA ASP A 104 8.78 -1.31 -12.69
C ASP A 104 8.46 -2.59 -11.93
N ALA A 105 8.41 -2.48 -10.59
CA ALA A 105 8.01 -3.56 -9.71
C ALA A 105 7.49 -3.03 -8.37
N CYS A 106 6.78 -3.89 -7.65
CA CYS A 106 6.39 -3.62 -6.28
C CYS A 106 6.84 -4.71 -5.30
N VAL A 107 6.92 -4.33 -4.02
CA VAL A 107 6.89 -5.23 -2.88
C VAL A 107 5.52 -5.05 -2.23
N PHE A 108 4.74 -6.11 -2.18
CA PHE A 108 3.41 -6.13 -1.60
C PHE A 108 3.52 -6.42 -0.10
N VAL A 109 2.88 -5.61 0.73
CA VAL A 109 2.88 -5.73 2.19
C VAL A 109 1.42 -5.85 2.65
N SER A 110 1.14 -6.89 3.45
CA SER A 110 -0.20 -7.31 3.85
C SER A 110 -0.16 -7.96 5.23
N ASP A 111 -1.23 -7.85 6.03
CA ASP A 111 -1.32 -8.57 7.31
C ASP A 111 -2.08 -9.89 7.23
N GLY A 112 -2.78 -10.16 6.14
CA GLY A 112 -3.55 -11.40 6.06
C GLY A 112 -4.13 -11.77 4.71
N ALA A 113 -4.84 -12.91 4.71
CA ALA A 113 -5.43 -13.50 3.52
C ALA A 113 -6.55 -12.65 2.89
N SER A 114 -7.06 -11.64 3.60
CA SER A 114 -8.04 -10.70 3.03
C SER A 114 -7.40 -9.87 1.93
N ASP A 115 -6.29 -9.20 2.24
CA ASP A 115 -5.65 -8.30 1.28
C ASP A 115 -4.92 -9.04 0.17
N GLU A 116 -4.37 -10.23 0.46
CA GLU A 116 -3.74 -11.06 -0.58
C GLU A 116 -4.69 -11.45 -1.73
N GLN A 117 -6.01 -11.38 -1.53
CA GLN A 117 -6.98 -11.61 -2.60
C GLN A 117 -6.89 -10.60 -3.75
N VAL A 118 -6.37 -9.39 -3.50
CA VAL A 118 -6.18 -8.38 -4.56
C VAL A 118 -4.86 -8.57 -5.31
N LEU A 119 -3.97 -9.47 -4.88
CA LEU A 119 -2.67 -9.67 -5.49
C LEU A 119 -2.73 -9.99 -7.00
N PRO A 120 -3.69 -10.78 -7.52
CA PRO A 120 -3.86 -10.95 -8.97
C PRO A 120 -4.18 -9.64 -9.71
N LEU A 121 -4.95 -8.76 -9.06
CA LEU A 121 -5.29 -7.44 -9.60
C LEU A 121 -4.06 -6.53 -9.60
N VAL A 122 -3.27 -6.54 -8.52
CA VAL A 122 -1.99 -5.81 -8.45
C VAL A 122 -1.04 -6.30 -9.55
N ASN A 123 -0.86 -7.61 -9.69
CA ASN A 123 0.04 -8.22 -10.68
C ASN A 123 -0.33 -7.92 -12.13
N SER A 124 -1.60 -7.62 -12.41
CA SER A 124 -2.02 -7.21 -13.75
C SER A 124 -1.62 -5.77 -14.11
N ARG A 125 -1.18 -4.94 -13.15
CA ARG A 125 -0.72 -3.56 -13.35
C ARG A 125 0.78 -3.40 -13.13
N VAL A 126 1.32 -4.05 -12.10
CA VAL A 126 2.73 -3.96 -11.71
C VAL A 126 3.25 -5.32 -11.26
N LYS A 127 4.51 -5.64 -11.59
CA LYS A 127 5.12 -6.92 -11.20
C LYS A 127 5.41 -6.95 -9.70
N ALA A 128 4.77 -7.82 -8.94
CA ALA A 128 5.14 -8.06 -7.54
C ALA A 128 6.38 -8.96 -7.47
N ASN A 129 7.50 -8.43 -6.96
CA ASN A 129 8.73 -9.20 -6.79
C ASN A 129 8.77 -9.94 -5.44
N SER A 130 7.97 -9.50 -4.48
CA SER A 130 7.97 -10.01 -3.11
C SER A 130 6.62 -9.71 -2.44
N VAL A 131 6.20 -10.61 -1.56
CA VAL A 131 5.04 -10.50 -0.67
C VAL A 131 5.56 -10.62 0.75
N ARG A 132 5.06 -9.79 1.67
CA ARG A 132 5.46 -9.76 3.08
C ARG A 132 4.26 -9.56 3.99
#